data_AF-A0A7C1A6D9-F1
#
_entry.id   AF-A0A7C1A6D9-F1
#
_cell.length_a   1.000
_cell.length_b   1.000
_cell.length_c   1.000
_cell.angle_alpha   90.00
_cell.angle_beta   90.00
_cell.angle_gamma   90.00
#
_symmetry.space_group_name_H-M   'P 1'
#
loop_
_entity.id
_entity.type
_entity.pdbx_description
1 polymer ?
#
loop_
_entity_poly.entity_id
_entity_poly.type
_entity_poly.pdbx_seq_one_letter_code
_entity_poly.pdbx_strand_id
1 'polypeptide(L)'
;MENPASSRRRSASPAPGIASVPRSRTPLRSHRTLPNRSAPTTTLVMFRPFRGTTFTADVAASTSPPYDMIDDAATLRDSSPHNMVRLLLPETYQDSARLLKSWLGNGTLQVDADPRFYLYTMRYRSHQGIEHEARGVIGALGLEPIGARILGHEETMAHTG
;
A
#
# COMPACT_ATOMS: atom_id res chain seq x y z
N MET A 1 41.70 53.60 11.96
CA MET A 1 41.93 52.77 13.16
C MET A 1 40.99 51.58 13.04
N GLU A 2 41.37 50.63 12.19
CA GLU A 2 42.08 49.38 12.52
C GLU A 2 41.09 48.20 12.68
N ASN A 3 41.23 47.25 11.76
CA ASN A 3 40.76 45.87 11.88
C ASN A 3 41.97 45.04 12.35
N PRO A 4 41.77 44.00 13.17
CA PRO A 4 42.40 42.76 12.76
C PRO A 4 41.48 41.53 12.90
N ALA A 5 41.60 40.68 11.88
CA ALA A 5 41.10 39.33 11.83
C ALA A 5 41.73 38.45 12.92
N SER A 6 40.96 37.48 13.44
CA SER A 6 41.53 36.23 13.94
C SER A 6 40.67 35.04 13.53
N SER A 7 41.17 34.40 12.45
CA SER A 7 41.12 32.99 12.11
C SER A 7 40.67 32.02 13.23
N ARG A 8 39.64 31.21 12.93
CA ARG A 8 39.65 29.78 13.30
C ARG A 8 39.24 28.91 12.12
N ARG A 9 40.16 28.01 11.77
CA ARG A 9 40.08 27.00 10.71
C ARG A 9 39.14 25.85 11.09
N ARG A 10 38.47 25.36 10.03
CA ARG A 10 37.84 24.06 9.74
C ARG A 10 38.10 22.88 10.68
N SER A 11 37.06 22.09 10.88
CA SER A 11 37.09 20.63 10.61
C SER A 11 35.72 20.18 10.07
N ALA A 12 35.64 20.03 8.75
CA ALA A 12 34.53 19.33 8.10
C ALA A 12 34.81 17.82 8.20
N SER A 13 33.86 17.08 8.75
CA SER A 13 33.90 15.61 8.84
C SER A 13 33.75 14.99 7.44
N PRO A 14 34.46 13.90 7.10
CA PRO A 14 34.45 13.33 5.76
C PRO A 14 33.16 12.54 5.48
N ALA A 15 32.64 12.70 4.26
CA ALA A 15 31.58 11.86 3.72
C ALA A 15 32.08 10.42 3.51
N PRO A 16 31.25 9.38 3.74
CA PRO A 16 31.64 8.00 3.48
C PRO A 16 31.83 7.77 1.97
N GLY A 17 32.99 7.23 1.61
CA GLY A 17 33.40 6.93 0.25
C GLY A 17 32.52 5.86 -0.40
N ILE A 18 32.12 6.14 -1.63
CA ILE A 18 31.38 5.22 -2.50
C ILE A 18 32.41 4.26 -3.11
N ALA A 19 32.42 3.01 -2.65
CA ALA A 19 33.28 1.98 -3.23
C ALA A 19 32.82 1.68 -4.67
N SER A 20 33.71 1.87 -5.64
CA SER A 20 33.49 1.45 -7.04
C SER A 20 33.52 -0.07 -7.15
N VAL A 21 32.42 -0.66 -7.61
CA VAL A 21 32.31 -2.08 -7.94
C VAL A 21 32.94 -2.32 -9.32
N PRO A 22 33.87 -3.29 -9.49
CA PRO A 22 34.43 -3.60 -10.79
C PRO A 22 33.37 -4.25 -11.70
N ARG A 23 33.20 -3.71 -12.92
CA ARG A 23 32.35 -4.30 -13.96
C ARG A 23 33.07 -5.47 -14.63
N SER A 24 32.78 -6.69 -14.19
CA SER A 24 33.14 -7.91 -14.91
C SER A 24 32.25 -8.04 -16.16
N ARG A 25 32.85 -7.97 -17.36
CA ARG A 25 32.17 -8.24 -18.64
C ARG A 25 32.02 -9.74 -18.83
N THR A 26 30.86 -10.29 -18.49
CA THR A 26 30.47 -11.66 -18.85
C THR A 26 30.31 -11.77 -20.37
N PRO A 27 30.86 -12.80 -21.03
CA PRO A 27 30.64 -12.98 -22.47
C PRO A 27 29.16 -13.28 -22.74
N LEU A 28 28.59 -12.64 -23.78
CA LEU A 28 27.24 -12.94 -24.25
C LEU A 28 27.18 -14.40 -24.72
N ARG A 29 26.43 -15.21 -23.98
CA ARG A 29 26.09 -16.58 -24.34
C ARG A 29 25.18 -16.55 -25.57
N SER A 30 25.59 -17.21 -26.64
CA SER A 30 24.81 -17.37 -27.87
C SER A 30 23.40 -17.90 -27.56
N HIS A 31 22.38 -17.15 -27.96
CA HIS A 31 20.99 -17.56 -27.84
C HIS A 31 20.74 -18.82 -28.66
N ARG A 32 20.57 -19.95 -27.99
CA ARG A 32 20.00 -21.16 -28.56
C ARG A 32 18.53 -20.89 -28.83
N THR A 33 18.14 -20.79 -30.10
CA THR A 33 16.76 -20.62 -30.53
C THR A 33 15.94 -21.81 -30.00
N LEU A 34 15.05 -21.55 -29.04
CA LEU A 34 14.09 -22.55 -28.59
C LEU A 34 12.99 -22.66 -29.67
N PRO A 35 12.51 -23.87 -29.98
CA PRO A 35 11.43 -24.04 -30.94
C PRO A 35 10.20 -23.26 -30.48
N ASN A 36 9.56 -22.57 -31.42
CA ASN A 36 8.32 -21.81 -31.25
C ASN A 36 7.18 -22.77 -30.89
N ARG A 37 7.05 -23.09 -29.60
CA ARG A 37 5.80 -23.63 -29.06
C ARG A 37 4.86 -22.46 -28.89
N SER A 38 3.80 -22.40 -29.69
CA SER A 38 2.65 -21.54 -29.42
C SER A 38 2.25 -21.76 -27.96
N ALA A 39 2.48 -20.77 -27.11
CA ALA A 39 2.00 -20.84 -25.74
C ALA A 39 0.48 -20.98 -25.80
N PRO A 40 -0.14 -21.85 -24.99
CA PRO A 40 -1.59 -21.79 -24.82
C PRO A 40 -1.92 -20.33 -24.47
N THR A 41 -2.94 -19.77 -25.11
CA THR A 41 -3.45 -18.44 -24.78
C THR A 41 -4.04 -18.53 -23.38
N THR A 42 -3.20 -18.42 -22.36
CA THR A 42 -3.64 -18.17 -20.99
C THR A 42 -4.25 -16.78 -21.03
N THR A 43 -5.58 -16.72 -21.05
CA THR A 43 -6.30 -15.48 -20.84
C THR A 43 -5.94 -14.98 -19.45
N LEU A 44 -5.01 -14.01 -19.41
CA LEU A 44 -4.56 -13.40 -18.17
C LEU A 44 -5.71 -12.64 -17.54
N VAL A 45 -5.84 -12.77 -16.22
CA VAL A 45 -6.75 -11.92 -15.44
C VAL A 45 -6.31 -10.47 -15.62
N MET A 46 -7.26 -9.58 -15.94
CA MET A 46 -6.97 -8.17 -16.12
C MET A 46 -6.76 -7.53 -14.74
N PHE A 47 -5.53 -7.12 -14.44
CA PHE A 47 -5.19 -6.43 -13.20
C PHE A 47 -4.46 -5.12 -13.52
N ARG A 48 -5.04 -3.99 -13.13
CA ARG A 48 -4.62 -2.65 -13.57
C ARG A 48 -4.41 -1.72 -12.37
N PRO A 49 -3.51 -0.72 -12.48
CA PRO A 49 -3.43 0.32 -11.47
C PRO A 49 -4.72 1.16 -11.48
N PHE A 50 -5.07 1.74 -10.33
CA PHE A 50 -6.23 2.61 -10.18
C PHE A 50 -5.88 3.84 -9.33
N ARG A 51 -6.75 4.86 -9.37
CA ARG A 51 -6.61 6.02 -8.49
C ARG A 51 -7.28 5.71 -7.15
N GLY A 52 -6.48 5.48 -6.13
CA GLY A 52 -6.93 5.30 -4.76
C GLY A 52 -7.23 6.64 -4.09
N THR A 53 -8.03 6.56 -3.04
CA THR A 53 -8.30 7.66 -2.12
C THR A 53 -7.63 7.33 -0.80
N THR A 54 -6.68 8.15 -0.36
CA THR A 54 -5.90 7.90 0.87
C THR A 54 -5.99 9.08 1.82
N PHE A 55 -5.78 8.83 3.12
CA PHE A 55 -5.57 9.91 4.08
C PHE A 55 -4.25 10.63 3.77
N THR A 56 -4.25 11.95 3.97
CA THR A 56 -3.03 12.78 3.89
C THR A 56 -2.31 12.90 5.23
N ALA A 57 -3.03 12.66 6.33
CA ALA A 57 -2.52 12.66 7.70
C ALA A 57 -2.07 11.25 8.14
N ASP A 58 -1.79 11.10 9.44
CA ASP A 58 -1.42 9.82 10.04
C ASP A 58 -2.50 8.74 9.81
N VAL A 59 -2.16 7.75 8.98
CA VAL A 59 -3.05 6.64 8.63
C VAL A 59 -3.38 5.80 9.86
N ALA A 60 -2.42 5.57 10.77
CA ALA A 60 -2.64 4.70 11.93
C ALA A 60 -3.73 5.26 12.85
N ALA A 61 -3.70 6.57 13.10
CA ALA A 61 -4.72 7.27 13.88
C ALA A 61 -6.06 7.47 13.13
N SER A 62 -6.08 7.24 11.81
CA SER A 62 -7.27 7.45 10.96
C SER A 62 -7.98 6.14 10.61
N THR A 63 -7.37 4.99 10.85
CA THR A 63 -7.98 3.67 10.60
C THR A 63 -8.83 3.17 11.76
N SER A 64 -9.72 2.22 11.47
CA SER A 64 -10.49 1.45 12.44
C SER A 64 -10.34 -0.05 12.15
N PRO A 65 -10.72 -0.92 13.09
CA PRO A 65 -10.98 -2.31 12.76
C PRO A 65 -11.99 -2.45 11.60
N PRO A 66 -12.04 -3.61 10.93
CA PRO A 66 -13.15 -4.02 10.07
C PRO A 66 -14.51 -3.79 10.75
N TYR A 67 -15.52 -3.40 9.97
CA TYR A 67 -16.80 -2.89 10.49
C TYR A 67 -17.53 -3.88 11.43
N ASP A 68 -17.37 -5.17 11.18
CA ASP A 68 -17.92 -6.29 11.93
C ASP A 68 -17.19 -6.58 13.25
N MET A 69 -16.01 -5.99 13.44
CA MET A 69 -15.22 -6.07 14.67
C MET A 69 -15.24 -4.75 15.47
N ILE A 70 -16.15 -3.83 15.16
CA ILE A 70 -16.28 -2.56 15.88
C ILE A 70 -17.35 -2.70 16.97
N ASP A 71 -16.91 -2.91 18.22
CA ASP A 71 -17.80 -2.97 19.38
C ASP A 71 -18.07 -1.58 19.99
N ASP A 72 -17.07 -0.69 19.99
CA ASP A 72 -17.15 0.65 20.57
C ASP A 72 -16.73 1.73 19.55
N ALA A 73 -17.71 2.15 18.76
CA ALA A 73 -17.54 3.21 17.79
C ALA A 73 -17.37 4.60 18.43
N ALA A 74 -17.78 4.81 19.69
CA ALA A 74 -17.63 6.11 20.35
C ALA A 74 -16.16 6.38 20.68
N THR A 75 -15.49 5.40 21.31
CA THR A 75 -14.05 5.48 21.59
C THR A 75 -13.22 5.71 20.33
N LEU A 76 -13.56 5.04 19.22
CA LEU A 76 -12.89 5.27 17.93
C LEU A 76 -13.11 6.69 17.39
N ARG A 77 -14.32 7.25 17.54
CA ARG A 77 -14.60 8.64 17.14
C ARG A 77 -13.83 9.64 18.00
N ASP A 78 -13.67 9.37 19.29
CA ASP A 78 -12.96 10.24 20.22
C ASP A 78 -11.43 10.17 20.03
N SER A 79 -10.92 9.03 19.56
CA SER A 79 -9.48 8.84 19.28
C SER A 79 -8.95 9.78 18.19
N SER A 80 -9.79 10.15 17.22
CA SER A 80 -9.40 11.03 16.12
C SER A 80 -10.62 11.64 15.41
N PRO A 81 -10.58 12.95 15.08
CA PRO A 81 -11.61 13.58 14.26
C PRO A 81 -11.68 13.01 12.84
N HIS A 82 -10.60 12.34 12.38
CA HIS A 82 -10.50 11.74 11.05
C HIS A 82 -10.60 10.21 11.08
N ASN A 83 -11.03 9.60 12.20
CA ASN A 83 -11.19 8.15 12.26
C ASN A 83 -12.24 7.67 11.25
N MET A 84 -11.88 6.67 10.43
CA MET A 84 -12.69 6.08 9.37
C MET A 84 -14.04 5.53 9.87
N VAL A 85 -14.17 5.20 11.16
CA VAL A 85 -15.44 4.78 11.77
C VAL A 85 -16.59 5.77 11.51
N ARG A 86 -16.27 7.07 11.33
CA ARG A 86 -17.24 8.12 11.01
C ARG A 86 -17.90 7.93 9.65
N LEU A 87 -17.20 7.31 8.70
CA LEU A 87 -17.73 6.94 7.39
C LEU A 87 -18.34 5.53 7.37
N LEU A 88 -17.82 4.61 8.17
CA LEU A 88 -18.27 3.21 8.22
C LEU A 88 -19.57 3.03 9.00
N LEU A 89 -19.74 3.76 10.11
CA LEU A 89 -20.91 3.69 10.98
C LEU A 89 -21.54 5.08 11.14
N PRO A 90 -22.12 5.66 10.07
CA PRO A 90 -22.84 6.92 10.18
C PRO A 90 -24.23 6.73 10.78
N GLU A 91 -24.87 7.83 11.22
CA GLU A 91 -26.31 7.80 11.54
C GLU A 91 -27.15 7.56 10.27
N THR A 92 -26.75 8.20 9.15
CA THR A 92 -27.38 8.00 7.84
C THR A 92 -26.32 7.90 6.73
N TYR A 93 -26.63 7.20 5.63
CA TYR A 93 -25.72 7.16 4.47
C TYR A 93 -25.46 8.56 3.88
N GLN A 94 -26.41 9.49 4.01
CA GLN A 94 -26.27 10.87 3.59
C GLN A 94 -25.22 11.62 4.43
N ASP A 95 -25.06 11.29 5.72
CA ASP A 95 -23.99 11.82 6.56
C ASP A 95 -22.61 11.37 6.06
N SER A 96 -22.45 10.08 5.75
CA SER A 96 -21.21 9.58 5.16
C SER A 96 -20.89 10.26 3.84
N ALA A 97 -21.89 10.45 2.96
CA ALA A 97 -21.69 11.13 1.69
C ALA A 97 -21.25 12.60 1.88
N ARG A 98 -21.88 13.32 2.81
CA ARG A 98 -21.49 14.71 3.15
C ARG A 98 -20.08 14.76 3.74
N LEU A 99 -19.76 13.85 4.66
CA LEU A 99 -18.46 13.80 5.33
C LEU A 99 -17.36 13.44 4.34
N LEU A 100 -17.57 12.43 3.49
CA LEU A 100 -16.63 12.04 2.44
C LEU A 100 -16.34 13.22 1.50
N LYS A 101 -17.38 13.94 1.06
CA LYS A 101 -17.23 15.13 0.22
C LYS A 101 -16.45 16.23 0.95
N SER A 102 -16.71 16.44 2.24
CA SER A 102 -15.98 17.40 3.06
C SER A 102 -14.50 17.05 3.17
N TRP A 103 -14.19 15.78 3.47
CA TRP A 103 -12.81 15.28 3.60
C TRP A 103 -12.03 15.34 2.29
N LEU A 104 -12.68 15.11 1.15
CA LEU A 104 -12.07 15.31 -0.16
C LEU A 104 -11.83 16.80 -0.45
N GLY A 105 -12.77 17.67 -0.06
CA GLY A 105 -12.69 19.11 -0.34
C GLY A 105 -11.69 19.86 0.54
N ASN A 106 -11.48 19.41 1.78
CA ASN A 106 -10.54 20.03 2.72
C ASN A 106 -9.16 19.34 2.76
N GLY A 107 -8.97 18.27 2.00
CA GLY A 107 -7.70 17.56 1.88
C GLY A 107 -7.42 16.52 2.99
N THR A 108 -8.37 16.21 3.88
CA THR A 108 -8.26 15.06 4.80
C THR A 108 -8.07 13.75 4.03
N LEU A 109 -8.82 13.59 2.93
CA LEU A 109 -8.65 12.53 1.95
C LEU A 109 -8.20 13.14 0.62
N GLN A 110 -7.31 12.44 -0.08
CA GLN A 110 -6.84 12.83 -1.40
C GLN A 110 -6.96 11.66 -2.37
N VAL A 111 -7.44 11.96 -3.57
CA VAL A 111 -7.41 11.04 -4.71
C VAL A 111 -6.05 11.17 -5.39
N ASP A 112 -5.42 10.03 -5.67
CA ASP A 112 -4.15 10.01 -6.39
C ASP A 112 -4.27 10.64 -7.78
N ALA A 113 -3.29 11.48 -8.14
CA ALA A 113 -3.25 12.15 -9.45
C ALA A 113 -3.14 11.14 -10.61
N ASP A 114 -2.33 10.10 -10.41
CA ASP A 114 -2.05 9.05 -11.40
C ASP A 114 -2.50 7.69 -10.86
N PRO A 115 -2.98 6.77 -11.71
CA PRO A 115 -3.25 5.39 -11.30
C PRO A 115 -2.00 4.68 -10.77
N ARG A 116 -2.12 3.97 -9.65
CA ARG A 116 -1.02 3.24 -8.99
C ARG A 116 -1.44 1.83 -8.57
N PHE A 117 -0.45 0.99 -8.34
CA PHE A 117 -0.59 -0.23 -7.54
C PHE A 117 -0.17 0.07 -6.11
N TYR A 118 -0.89 -0.48 -5.13
CA TYR A 118 -0.55 -0.30 -3.71
C TYR A 118 0.00 -1.61 -3.17
N LEU A 119 1.24 -1.57 -2.68
CA LEU A 119 1.86 -2.70 -2.01
C LEU A 119 1.57 -2.62 -0.52
N TYR A 120 1.19 -3.74 0.09
CA TYR A 120 1.03 -3.81 1.54
C TYR A 120 1.74 -5.03 2.12
N THR A 121 2.05 -4.92 3.41
CA THR A 121 2.54 -6.01 4.24
C THR A 121 1.62 -6.12 5.44
N MET A 122 1.11 -7.30 5.70
CA MET A 122 0.26 -7.62 6.85
C MET A 122 1.02 -8.60 7.73
N ARG A 123 1.17 -8.26 9.01
CA ARG A 123 1.70 -9.18 10.03
C ARG A 123 0.56 -9.62 10.91
N TYR A 124 0.49 -10.93 11.16
CA TYR A 124 -0.55 -11.52 11.99
C TYR A 124 -0.02 -12.74 12.72
N ARG A 125 -0.64 -13.07 13.83
CA ARG A 125 -0.33 -14.26 14.62
C ARG A 125 -1.38 -15.33 14.36
N SER A 126 -0.97 -16.56 14.08
CA SER A 126 -1.91 -17.67 13.95
C SER A 126 -2.48 -18.09 15.31
N HIS A 127 -3.52 -18.92 15.31
CA HIS A 127 -4.09 -19.49 16.54
C HIS A 127 -3.06 -20.23 17.41
N GLN A 128 -1.97 -20.73 16.82
CA GLN A 128 -0.87 -21.40 17.52
C GLN A 128 0.17 -20.42 18.11
N GLY A 129 -0.03 -19.11 17.94
CA GLY A 129 0.89 -18.09 18.44
C GLY A 129 2.08 -17.79 17.52
N ILE A 130 2.12 -18.38 16.32
CA ILE A 130 3.23 -18.20 15.37
C ILE A 130 3.02 -16.89 14.60
N GLU A 131 4.08 -16.09 14.49
CA GLU A 131 4.08 -14.86 13.67
C GLU A 131 4.15 -15.20 12.17
N HIS A 132 3.29 -14.55 11.39
CA HIS A 132 3.23 -14.67 9.95
C HIS A 132 3.31 -13.28 9.30
N GLU A 133 3.88 -13.21 8.10
CA GLU A 133 3.89 -12.02 7.26
C GLU A 133 3.34 -12.37 5.89
N ALA A 134 2.32 -11.62 5.44
CA ALA A 134 1.77 -11.69 4.11
C ALA A 134 2.06 -10.39 3.36
N ARG A 135 2.44 -10.48 2.09
CA ARG A 135 2.63 -9.34 1.21
C ARG A 135 1.63 -9.43 0.08
N GLY A 136 1.02 -8.31 -0.28
CA GLY A 136 0.03 -8.26 -1.34
C GLY A 136 0.10 -6.98 -2.15
N VAL A 137 -0.63 -6.99 -3.26
CA VAL A 137 -0.80 -5.85 -4.14
C VAL A 137 -2.29 -5.58 -4.29
N ILE A 138 -2.67 -4.31 -4.18
CA ILE A 138 -4.03 -3.84 -4.42
C ILE A 138 -4.05 -3.11 -5.76
N GLY A 139 -5.03 -3.45 -6.57
CA GLY A 139 -5.26 -2.91 -7.91
C GLY A 139 -6.69 -3.20 -8.38
N ALA A 140 -7.07 -2.63 -9.52
CA ALA A 140 -8.37 -2.88 -10.13
C ALA A 140 -8.36 -4.21 -10.87
N LEU A 141 -9.22 -5.13 -10.44
CA LEU A 141 -9.43 -6.43 -11.05
C LEU A 141 -10.57 -6.36 -12.06
N GLY A 142 -10.34 -6.84 -13.28
CA GLY A 142 -11.39 -7.02 -14.28
C GLY A 142 -12.40 -8.05 -13.80
N LEU A 143 -13.68 -7.72 -13.87
CA LEU A 143 -14.74 -8.62 -13.45
C LEU A 143 -14.89 -9.77 -14.44
N GLU A 144 -15.02 -10.98 -13.89
CA GLU A 144 -15.35 -12.22 -14.59
C GLU A 144 -16.46 -12.91 -13.78
N PRO A 145 -17.21 -13.86 -14.36
CA PRO A 145 -18.13 -14.69 -13.59
C PRO A 145 -17.42 -15.34 -12.39
N ILE A 146 -18.08 -15.33 -11.22
CA ILE A 146 -17.57 -15.95 -9.98
C ILE A 146 -17.23 -17.42 -10.24
N GLY A 147 -16.11 -17.89 -9.69
CA GLY A 147 -15.67 -19.28 -9.81
C GLY A 147 -14.91 -19.62 -11.10
N ALA A 148 -14.73 -18.65 -12.03
CA ALA A 148 -13.87 -18.85 -13.20
C ALA A 148 -12.39 -18.85 -12.81
N ARG A 149 -11.85 -17.68 -12.49
CA ARG A 149 -10.47 -17.48 -11.99
C ARG A 149 -10.41 -16.63 -10.72
N ILE A 150 -11.53 -15.99 -10.40
CA ILE A 150 -11.71 -15.15 -9.21
C ILE A 150 -12.56 -15.98 -8.26
N LEU A 151 -11.96 -16.37 -7.14
CA LEU A 151 -12.62 -17.14 -6.09
C LEU A 151 -13.49 -16.22 -5.23
N GLY A 152 -14.60 -16.76 -4.73
CA GLY A 152 -15.43 -16.09 -3.74
C GLY A 152 -14.66 -15.83 -2.44
N HIS A 153 -15.13 -14.89 -1.62
CA HIS A 153 -14.51 -14.55 -0.34
C HIS A 153 -14.40 -15.80 0.56
N GLU A 154 -15.41 -16.65 0.50
CA GLU A 154 -15.56 -17.92 1.21
C GLU A 154 -14.62 -19.03 0.70
N GLU A 155 -14.16 -18.96 -0.55
CA GLU A 155 -13.35 -20.01 -1.19
C GLU A 155 -11.83 -19.76 -1.08
N THR A 156 -11.42 -18.68 -0.40
CA THR A 156 -10.00 -18.35 -0.20
C THR A 156 -9.37 -19.00 1.03
N MET A 157 -10.18 -19.63 1.89
CA MET A 157 -9.70 -20.37 3.05
C MET A 157 -9.37 -21.81 2.64
N ALA A 158 -8.13 -22.23 2.92
CA ALA A 158 -7.76 -23.64 2.78
C ALA A 158 -8.63 -24.47 3.75
N HIS A 159 -9.47 -25.35 3.20
CA HIS A 159 -10.14 -26.37 3.97
C HIS A 159 -9.06 -27.33 4.49
N THR A 160 -8.56 -27.08 5.69
CA THR A 160 -7.66 -28.02 6.36
C THR A 160 -8.54 -29.12 6.94
N GLY A 161 -8.65 -30.22 6.20
CA GLY A 161 -9.16 -31.49 6.72
C GLY A 161 -8.15 -32.17 7.64
#